data_AF-A0A6N7L1T4-F1
#
_entry.id   AF-A0A6N7L1T4-F1
#
_cell.length_a   1.000
_cell.length_b   1.000
_cell.length_c   1.000
_cell.angle_alpha   90.00
_cell.angle_beta   90.00
_cell.angle_gamma   90.00
#
_symmetry.space_group_name_H-M   'P 1'
#
loop_
_entity.id
_entity.type
_entity.pdbx_description
1 polymer ?
#
loop_
_entity_poly.entity_id
_entity_poly.type
_entity_poly.pdbx_seq_one_letter_code
_entity_poly.pdbx_strand_id
1 'polypeptide(L)'
;MENEEGFWAPITPAYVEPDEEQLEQLRKEIYSLAWNHAERISRRVAQAPEGAKKHTREALRLTQDYTLSVLRMLREVGPAADVMAAEVAGRAGSQGATYVQLGEAWGITRQSARSRWPGVTRIMVPLPEATELEMAGGDARISYHPDESGWWWIGTGANGRHDEAEETYDTREEALARAGAFLLANQVKEEEQ
;
A
#
# COMPACT_ATOMS: atom_id res chain seq x y z
N MET A 1 -31.36 -3.79 -22.02
CA MET A 1 -30.60 -3.33 -20.85
C MET A 1 -30.30 -4.58 -20.06
N GLU A 2 -29.23 -5.27 -20.46
CA GLU A 2 -28.77 -6.49 -19.80
C GLU A 2 -28.19 -6.13 -18.43
N ASN A 3 -28.34 -7.04 -17.47
CA ASN A 3 -27.99 -6.89 -16.05
C ASN A 3 -26.57 -6.32 -15.82
N GLU A 4 -26.47 -5.02 -15.58
CA GLU A 4 -25.25 -4.36 -15.10
C GLU A 4 -24.97 -4.64 -13.62
N GLU A 5 -25.88 -5.33 -12.91
CA GLU A 5 -25.73 -5.65 -11.47
C GLU A 5 -24.45 -6.44 -11.16
N GLY A 6 -23.96 -7.25 -12.10
CA GLY A 6 -22.70 -7.99 -11.93
C GLY A 6 -21.42 -7.20 -12.24
N PHE A 7 -21.51 -6.11 -13.01
CA PHE A 7 -20.35 -5.34 -13.44
C PHE A 7 -19.73 -4.53 -12.30
N TRP A 8 -20.58 -4.04 -11.38
CA TRP A 8 -20.16 -3.21 -10.24
C TRP A 8 -19.71 -4.04 -9.02
N ALA A 9 -19.89 -5.36 -9.04
CA ALA A 9 -19.47 -6.23 -7.95
C ALA A 9 -17.95 -6.42 -7.97
N PRO A 10 -17.27 -6.37 -6.80
CA PRO A 10 -15.84 -6.65 -6.73
C PRO A 10 -15.53 -8.09 -7.14
N ILE A 11 -14.47 -8.29 -7.92
CA ILE A 11 -13.98 -9.60 -8.35
C ILE A 11 -12.80 -10.01 -7.45
N THR A 12 -12.75 -11.30 -7.08
CA THR A 12 -11.67 -11.87 -6.26
C THR A 12 -11.05 -13.08 -6.98
N PRO A 13 -9.71 -13.10 -7.19
CA PRO A 13 -8.76 -12.03 -6.88
C PRO A 13 -8.96 -10.80 -7.78
N ALA A 14 -8.61 -9.62 -7.27
CA ALA A 14 -8.79 -8.37 -7.99
C ALA A 14 -7.85 -8.22 -9.21
N TYR A 15 -6.76 -8.99 -9.22
CA TYR A 15 -5.77 -9.05 -10.29
C TYR A 15 -5.07 -10.41 -10.29
N VAL A 16 -4.33 -10.68 -11.36
CA VAL A 16 -3.36 -11.79 -11.46
C VAL A 16 -1.98 -11.17 -11.59
N GLU A 17 -0.98 -11.82 -11.00
CA GLU A 17 0.41 -11.37 -11.11
C GLU A 17 0.87 -11.31 -12.58
N PRO A 18 1.53 -10.22 -13.02
CA PRO A 18 2.05 -10.13 -14.37
C PRO A 18 3.10 -11.21 -14.67
N ASP A 19 3.02 -11.81 -15.86
CA ASP A 19 4.05 -12.73 -16.33
C ASP A 19 5.29 -12.00 -16.90
N GLU A 20 6.35 -12.75 -17.20
CA GLU A 20 7.61 -12.19 -17.71
C GLU A 20 7.45 -11.48 -19.06
N GLU A 21 6.53 -11.94 -19.91
CA GLU A 21 6.27 -11.32 -21.22
C GLU A 21 5.61 -9.95 -21.03
N GLN A 22 4.62 -9.87 -20.14
CA GLN A 22 3.94 -8.63 -19.78
C GLN A 22 4.91 -7.63 -19.13
N LEU A 23 5.78 -8.09 -18.24
CA LEU A 23 6.81 -7.24 -17.62
C LEU A 23 7.83 -6.75 -18.65
N GLU A 24 8.25 -7.59 -19.60
CA GLU A 24 9.15 -7.20 -20.67
C GLU A 24 8.50 -6.17 -21.61
N GLN A 25 7.21 -6.34 -21.91
CA GLN A 25 6.45 -5.38 -22.70
C GLN A 25 6.36 -4.01 -21.98
N LEU A 26 6.08 -4.00 -20.67
CA LEU A 26 6.09 -2.79 -19.86
C LEU A 26 7.46 -2.09 -19.89
N ARG A 27 8.57 -2.84 -19.77
CA ARG A 27 9.94 -2.28 -19.86
C ARG A 27 10.21 -1.61 -21.21
N LYS A 28 9.76 -2.22 -22.32
CA LYS A 28 9.88 -1.64 -23.67
C LYS A 28 9.08 -0.36 -23.82
N GLU A 29 7.89 -0.30 -23.23
CA GLU A 29 7.02 0.88 -23.25
C GLU A 29 7.62 2.03 -22.44
N ILE A 30 8.11 1.75 -21.23
CA ILE A 30 8.84 2.71 -20.40
C ILE A 30 10.07 3.26 -21.13
N TYR A 31 10.88 2.38 -21.73
CA TYR A 31 12.04 2.81 -22.51
C TYR A 31 11.65 3.68 -23.70
N SER A 32 10.58 3.33 -24.40
CA SER A 32 10.07 4.09 -25.54
C SER A 32 9.54 5.46 -25.11
N LEU A 33 8.84 5.54 -23.99
CA LEU A 33 8.37 6.79 -23.40
C LEU A 33 9.54 7.69 -23.00
N ALA A 34 10.51 7.15 -22.23
CA ALA A 34 11.69 7.88 -21.83
C ALA A 34 12.49 8.38 -23.03
N TRP A 35 12.62 7.56 -24.08
CA TRP A 35 13.25 7.97 -25.33
C TRP A 35 12.57 9.17 -25.97
N ASN A 36 11.24 9.15 -26.07
CA ASN A 36 10.47 10.22 -26.70
C ASN A 36 10.53 11.51 -25.88
N HIS A 37 10.53 11.42 -24.55
CA HIS A 37 10.67 12.58 -23.68
C HIS A 37 12.10 13.13 -23.61
N ALA A 38 13.11 12.28 -23.84
CA ALA A 38 14.51 12.70 -23.87
C ALA A 38 14.79 13.75 -24.94
N GLU A 39 14.04 13.74 -26.05
CA GLU A 39 14.12 14.76 -27.09
C GLU A 39 13.93 16.17 -26.54
N ARG A 40 12.99 16.34 -25.59
CA ARG A 40 12.66 17.65 -24.98
C ARG A 40 13.77 18.19 -24.08
N ILE A 41 14.62 17.32 -23.54
CA ILE A 41 15.73 17.72 -22.66
C ILE A 41 17.10 17.60 -23.35
N SER A 42 17.13 17.12 -24.59
CA SER A 42 18.37 16.91 -25.33
C SER A 42 18.90 18.24 -25.87
N ARG A 43 20.09 18.64 -25.41
CA ARG A 43 20.78 19.81 -25.96
C ARG A 43 21.17 19.62 -27.43
N ARG A 44 21.50 18.39 -27.85
CA ARG A 44 21.80 18.07 -29.25
C ARG A 44 20.63 18.44 -30.16
N VAL A 45 19.43 18.02 -29.78
CA VAL A 45 18.22 18.31 -30.55
C VAL A 45 17.89 19.80 -30.47
N ALA A 46 17.99 20.42 -29.29
CA ALA A 46 17.72 21.84 -29.11
C ALA A 46 18.68 22.76 -29.87
N GLN A 47 19.92 22.32 -30.12
CA GLN A 47 20.95 23.08 -30.85
C GLN A 47 21.06 22.70 -32.32
N ALA A 48 20.17 21.85 -32.83
CA ALA A 48 20.17 21.49 -34.24
C ALA A 48 19.91 22.73 -35.10
N PRO A 49 20.65 22.94 -36.21
CA PRO A 49 20.43 24.08 -37.10
C PRO A 49 18.98 24.13 -37.61
N GLU A 50 18.43 25.33 -37.79
CA GLU A 50 17.10 25.50 -38.35
C GLU A 50 17.03 24.92 -39.77
N GLY A 51 16.00 24.12 -40.05
CA GLY A 51 15.86 23.39 -41.32
C GLY A 51 16.70 22.11 -41.44
N ALA A 52 17.47 21.73 -40.41
CA ALA A 52 18.14 20.43 -40.40
C ALA A 52 17.12 19.28 -40.46
N LYS A 53 17.47 18.21 -41.20
CA LYS A 53 16.66 16.99 -41.21
C LYS A 53 16.55 16.44 -39.79
N LYS A 54 15.35 16.04 -39.38
CA LYS A 54 15.14 15.36 -38.09
C LYS A 54 16.09 14.18 -37.98
N HIS A 55 16.79 14.09 -36.84
CA HIS A 55 17.65 12.96 -36.55
C HIS A 55 16.81 11.68 -36.46
N THR A 56 17.26 10.62 -37.12
CA THR A 56 16.60 9.32 -36.98
C THR A 56 16.86 8.74 -35.59
N ARG A 57 15.96 7.88 -35.12
CA ARG A 57 16.14 7.16 -33.86
C ARG A 57 17.49 6.42 -33.81
N GLU A 58 17.84 5.73 -34.89
CA GLU A 58 19.10 5.01 -35.02
C GLU A 58 20.32 5.94 -34.95
N ALA A 59 20.27 7.11 -35.60
CA ALA A 59 21.37 8.08 -35.51
C ALA A 59 21.55 8.60 -34.08
N LEU A 60 20.45 8.91 -33.38
CA LEU A 60 20.49 9.39 -32.00
C LEU A 60 21.00 8.33 -31.02
N ARG A 61 20.72 7.03 -31.26
CA ARG A 61 21.24 5.92 -30.44
C ARG A 61 22.76 5.86 -30.40
N LEU A 62 23.41 6.32 -31.47
CA LEU A 62 24.87 6.35 -31.57
C LEU A 62 25.49 7.58 -30.88
N THR A 63 24.68 8.46 -30.29
CA THR A 63 25.16 9.67 -29.63
C THR A 63 25.12 9.53 -28.11
N GLN A 64 26.26 9.80 -27.47
CA GLN A 64 26.41 9.66 -26.02
C GLN A 64 25.49 10.61 -25.25
N ASP A 65 25.43 11.87 -25.67
CA ASP A 65 24.63 12.92 -25.05
C ASP A 65 23.11 12.68 -25.13
N TYR A 66 22.62 12.11 -26.24
CA TYR A 66 21.22 11.68 -26.29
C TYR A 66 20.96 10.48 -25.38
N THR A 67 21.87 9.49 -25.37
CA THR A 67 21.76 8.33 -24.47
C THR A 67 21.73 8.76 -22.99
N LEU A 68 22.54 9.76 -22.61
CA LEU A 68 22.49 10.35 -21.26
C LEU A 68 21.17 11.06 -20.97
N SER A 69 20.57 11.71 -21.99
CA SER A 69 19.24 12.32 -21.87
C SER A 69 18.16 11.26 -21.63
N VAL A 70 18.24 10.11 -22.32
CA VAL A 70 17.33 8.97 -22.10
C VAL A 70 17.50 8.41 -20.69
N LEU A 71 18.74 8.20 -20.23
CA LEU A 71 19.02 7.74 -18.87
C LEU A 71 18.47 8.71 -17.82
N ARG A 72 18.63 10.02 -18.04
CA ARG A 72 18.08 11.05 -17.15
C ARG A 72 16.55 10.96 -17.07
N MET A 73 15.87 10.72 -18.19
CA MET A 73 14.42 10.52 -18.21
C MET A 73 14.00 9.22 -17.52
N LEU A 74 14.73 8.13 -17.72
CA LEU A 74 14.46 6.85 -17.04
C LEU A 74 14.53 6.98 -15.51
N ARG A 75 15.46 7.80 -14.98
CA ARG A 75 15.52 8.09 -13.53
C ARG A 75 14.22 8.67 -12.97
N GLU A 76 13.45 9.40 -13.78
CA GLU A 76 12.22 10.04 -13.33
C GLU A 76 11.01 9.10 -13.35
N VAL A 77 11.13 7.90 -13.94
CA VAL A 77 10.03 6.92 -14.01
C VAL A 77 9.61 6.45 -12.61
N GLY A 78 10.58 6.12 -11.74
CA GLY A 78 10.29 5.68 -10.37
C GLY A 78 9.52 6.73 -9.55
N PRO A 79 10.06 7.95 -9.39
CA PRO A 79 9.35 9.03 -8.69
C PRO A 79 7.98 9.36 -9.29
N ALA A 80 7.84 9.33 -10.62
CA ALA A 80 6.54 9.55 -11.25
C ALA A 80 5.54 8.42 -10.96
N ALA A 81 6.00 7.17 -10.96
CA ALA A 81 5.21 6.01 -10.58
C ALA A 81 4.77 6.09 -9.11
N ASP A 82 5.63 6.56 -8.21
CA ASP A 82 5.29 6.75 -6.80
C ASP A 82 4.15 7.76 -6.59
N VAL A 83 4.18 8.89 -7.30
CA VAL A 83 3.11 9.90 -7.27
C VAL A 83 1.80 9.32 -7.80
N MET A 84 1.85 8.63 -8.94
CA MET A 84 0.66 7.99 -9.53
C MET A 84 0.11 6.89 -8.63
N ALA A 85 0.97 6.11 -7.96
CA ALA A 85 0.57 5.08 -7.04
C ALA A 85 -0.20 5.65 -5.85
N ALA A 86 0.19 6.81 -5.32
CA ALA A 86 -0.55 7.48 -4.25
C ALA A 86 -1.96 7.90 -4.71
N GLU A 87 -2.11 8.43 -5.93
CA GLU A 87 -3.43 8.76 -6.48
C GLU A 87 -4.31 7.53 -6.68
N VAL A 88 -3.75 6.45 -7.21
CA VAL A 88 -4.47 5.19 -7.44
C VAL A 88 -4.87 4.55 -6.10
N ALA A 89 -3.98 4.53 -5.12
CA ALA A 89 -4.28 4.06 -3.76
C ALA A 89 -5.40 4.88 -3.11
N GLY A 90 -5.40 6.21 -3.28
CA GLY A 90 -6.48 7.09 -2.85
C GLY A 90 -7.84 6.75 -3.48
N ARG A 91 -7.87 6.49 -4.79
CA ARG A 91 -9.10 6.09 -5.49
C ARG A 91 -9.58 4.71 -5.02
N ALA A 92 -8.69 3.73 -4.96
CA ALA A 92 -9.01 2.39 -4.49
C ALA A 92 -9.53 2.41 -3.04
N GLY A 93 -8.89 3.17 -2.15
CA GLY A 93 -9.33 3.34 -0.77
C GLY A 93 -10.70 4.03 -0.66
N SER A 94 -11.01 5.00 -1.53
CA SER A 94 -12.35 5.60 -1.62
C SER A 94 -13.43 4.63 -2.10
N GLN A 95 -13.02 3.59 -2.83
CA GLN A 95 -13.88 2.49 -3.30
C GLN A 95 -13.96 1.33 -2.30
N GLY A 96 -13.34 1.47 -1.12
CA GLY A 96 -13.41 0.49 -0.03
C GLY A 96 -12.23 -0.49 0.03
N ALA A 97 -11.15 -0.28 -0.75
CA ALA A 97 -9.96 -1.09 -0.62
C ALA A 97 -9.33 -0.92 0.78
N THR A 98 -8.89 -2.02 1.37
CA THR A 98 -8.20 -2.03 2.67
C THR A 98 -6.69 -1.86 2.51
N TYR A 99 -5.99 -1.49 3.58
CA TYR A 99 -4.52 -1.41 3.56
C TYR A 99 -3.83 -2.75 3.27
N VAL A 100 -4.49 -3.87 3.56
CA VAL A 100 -4.01 -5.21 3.18
C VAL A 100 -4.01 -5.34 1.66
N GLN A 101 -5.15 -5.05 1.01
CA GLN A 101 -5.29 -5.15 -0.45
C GLN A 101 -4.36 -4.18 -1.19
N LEU A 102 -4.18 -2.96 -0.66
CA LEU A 102 -3.23 -1.99 -1.22
C LEU A 102 -1.77 -2.46 -1.06
N GLY A 103 -1.44 -3.05 0.08
CA GLY A 103 -0.11 -3.61 0.34
C GLY A 103 0.20 -4.79 -0.58
N GLU A 104 -0.73 -5.74 -0.70
CA GLU A 104 -0.63 -6.88 -1.61
C GLU A 104 -0.42 -6.43 -3.06
N ALA A 105 -1.24 -5.50 -3.57
CA ALA A 105 -1.14 -4.99 -4.93
C ALA A 105 0.17 -4.26 -5.23
N TRP A 106 0.81 -3.70 -4.21
CA TRP A 106 2.10 -3.00 -4.33
C TRP A 106 3.31 -3.87 -3.94
N GLY A 107 3.08 -5.09 -3.44
CA GLY A 107 4.14 -5.99 -2.97
C GLY A 107 4.80 -5.57 -1.65
N ILE A 108 4.07 -4.92 -0.74
CA ILE A 108 4.56 -4.49 0.59
C ILE A 108 3.62 -4.94 1.72
N THR A 109 4.09 -4.88 2.96
CA THR A 109 3.25 -5.20 4.13
C THR A 109 2.16 -4.15 4.34
N ARG A 110 1.06 -4.54 5.01
CA ARG A 110 -0.03 -3.63 5.44
C ARG A 110 0.50 -2.36 6.13
N GLN A 111 1.41 -2.51 7.11
CA GLN A 111 1.97 -1.38 7.85
C GLN A 111 2.82 -0.48 6.96
N SER A 112 3.54 -1.06 6.00
CA SER A 112 4.29 -0.30 5.00
C SER A 112 3.35 0.48 4.07
N ALA A 113 2.24 -0.12 3.66
CA ALA A 113 1.21 0.54 2.84
C ALA A 113 0.55 1.70 3.59
N ARG A 114 0.25 1.52 4.89
CA ARG A 114 -0.29 2.59 5.74
C ARG A 114 0.69 3.75 5.90
N SER A 115 1.95 3.46 6.20
CA SER A 115 3.01 4.47 6.31
C SER A 115 3.19 5.23 4.98
N ARG A 116 3.10 4.53 3.86
CA ARG A 116 3.24 5.09 2.51
C ARG A 116 2.04 5.93 2.07
N TRP A 117 0.82 5.53 2.43
CA TRP A 117 -0.43 6.17 2.01
C TRP A 117 -1.36 6.43 3.21
N PRO A 118 -1.02 7.37 4.10
CA PRO A 118 -1.81 7.64 5.29
C PRO A 118 -3.20 8.18 4.93
N GLY A 119 -4.24 7.63 5.56
CA GLY A 119 -5.63 8.11 5.46
C GLY A 119 -6.33 7.85 4.14
N VAL A 120 -5.82 6.98 3.26
CA VAL A 120 -6.44 6.71 1.95
C VAL A 120 -7.65 5.78 2.02
N THR A 121 -7.72 4.91 3.02
CA THR A 121 -8.86 4.01 3.20
C THR A 121 -9.93 4.69 4.05
N ARG A 122 -11.18 4.71 3.56
CA ARG A 122 -12.34 5.12 4.37
C ARG A 122 -13.21 3.91 4.58
N ILE A 123 -13.29 3.44 5.82
CA ILE A 123 -14.17 2.32 6.16
C ILE A 123 -15.61 2.85 6.18
N MET A 124 -16.37 2.56 5.12
CA MET A 124 -17.82 2.80 5.04
C MET A 124 -18.64 1.64 5.63
N VAL A 125 -18.01 0.69 6.32
CA VAL A 125 -18.66 -0.47 6.94
C VAL A 125 -19.07 -0.10 8.38
N PRO A 126 -20.25 -0.52 8.88
CA PRO A 126 -20.57 -0.40 10.30
C PRO A 126 -19.45 -1.06 11.12
N LEU A 127 -18.93 -0.31 12.09
CA LEU A 127 -17.87 -0.78 12.98
C LEU A 127 -18.32 -2.08 13.65
N PRO A 128 -17.49 -3.14 13.60
CA PRO A 128 -17.72 -4.34 14.39
C PRO A 128 -17.91 -3.98 15.86
N GLU A 129 -18.87 -4.62 16.53
CA GLU A 129 -19.10 -4.39 17.96
C GLU A 129 -17.84 -4.76 18.76
N ALA A 130 -17.51 -3.91 19.74
CA ALA A 130 -16.42 -4.20 20.66
C ALA A 130 -16.77 -5.43 21.50
N THR A 131 -15.77 -6.27 21.77
CA THR A 131 -15.91 -7.47 22.59
C THR A 131 -15.24 -7.22 23.94
N GLU A 132 -15.91 -7.54 25.03
CA GLU A 132 -15.35 -7.50 26.38
C GLU A 132 -14.86 -8.90 26.77
N LEU A 133 -13.67 -8.96 27.36
CA LEU A 133 -13.01 -10.17 27.83
C LEU A 133 -12.69 -10.00 29.32
N GLU A 134 -13.37 -10.75 30.18
CA GLU A 134 -13.03 -10.85 31.59
C GLU A 134 -12.30 -12.16 31.84
N MET A 135 -11.07 -12.07 32.37
CA MET A 135 -10.30 -13.26 32.69
C MET A 135 -9.37 -13.00 33.86
N ALA A 136 -9.31 -14.00 34.76
CA ALA A 136 -8.37 -14.05 35.86
C ALA A 136 -8.36 -12.81 36.78
N GLY A 137 -9.55 -12.24 36.98
CA GLY A 137 -9.79 -11.09 37.84
C GLY A 137 -9.48 -9.73 37.20
N GLY A 138 -9.08 -9.70 35.92
CA GLY A 138 -8.95 -8.47 35.14
C GLY A 138 -9.91 -8.44 33.94
N ASP A 139 -9.97 -7.29 33.28
CA ASP A 139 -10.84 -7.00 32.15
C ASP A 139 -10.05 -6.46 30.96
N ALA A 140 -10.48 -6.78 29.75
CA ALA A 140 -9.96 -6.20 28.52
C ALA A 140 -11.09 -5.95 27.52
N ARG A 141 -10.98 -4.83 26.80
CA ARG A 141 -11.88 -4.46 25.72
C ARG A 141 -11.16 -4.58 24.38
N ILE A 142 -11.75 -5.33 23.47
CA ILE A 142 -11.27 -5.57 22.11
C ILE A 142 -12.16 -4.75 21.17
N SER A 143 -11.57 -3.86 20.39
CA SER A 143 -12.30 -2.99 19.47
C SER A 143 -11.64 -2.94 18.10
N TYR A 144 -12.43 -2.69 17.06
CA TYR A 144 -11.91 -2.50 15.72
C TYR A 144 -11.60 -1.01 15.51
N HIS A 145 -10.34 -0.68 15.19
CA HIS A 145 -9.93 0.68 14.90
C HIS A 145 -10.06 0.95 13.40
N PRO A 146 -11.00 1.81 12.96
CA PRO A 146 -11.30 1.97 11.54
C PRO A 146 -10.14 2.62 10.77
N ASP A 147 -9.50 3.62 11.36
CA ASP A 147 -8.39 4.33 10.70
C ASP A 147 -7.15 3.46 10.55
N GLU A 148 -6.99 2.44 11.40
CA GLU A 148 -5.89 1.48 11.29
C GLU A 148 -6.31 0.26 10.47
N SER A 149 -7.61 0.02 10.32
CA SER A 149 -8.21 -1.17 9.70
C SER A 149 -7.83 -2.48 10.40
N GLY A 150 -7.83 -2.50 11.74
CA GLY A 150 -7.46 -3.69 12.51
C GLY A 150 -8.03 -3.74 13.92
N TRP A 151 -7.83 -4.87 14.59
CA TRP A 151 -8.30 -5.13 15.95
C TRP A 151 -7.28 -4.69 16.99
N TRP A 152 -7.74 -4.00 18.01
CA TRP A 152 -6.92 -3.46 19.07
C TRP A 152 -7.52 -3.81 20.44
N TRP A 153 -6.68 -3.92 21.46
CA TRP A 153 -7.15 -4.20 22.82
C TRP A 153 -6.55 -3.23 23.83
N ILE A 154 -7.32 -2.98 24.88
CA ILE A 154 -6.92 -2.25 26.09
C ILE A 154 -7.44 -3.03 27.29
N GLY A 155 -6.64 -3.18 28.34
CA GLY A 155 -7.04 -3.99 29.48
C GLY A 155 -6.39 -3.59 30.79
N THR A 156 -7.04 -4.02 31.88
CA THR A 156 -6.59 -3.83 33.25
C THR A 156 -6.51 -5.20 33.92
N GLY A 157 -5.31 -5.59 34.35
CA GLY A 157 -5.09 -6.82 35.11
C GLY A 157 -5.61 -6.74 36.54
N ALA A 158 -5.81 -7.89 37.19
CA ALA A 158 -6.28 -7.97 38.57
C ALA A 158 -5.34 -7.29 39.58
N ASN A 159 -4.05 -7.19 39.24
CA ASN A 159 -3.04 -6.46 40.01
C ASN A 159 -3.08 -4.92 39.79
N GLY A 160 -4.06 -4.41 39.05
CA GLY A 160 -4.23 -2.99 38.72
C GLY A 160 -3.29 -2.48 37.61
N ARG A 161 -2.48 -3.33 36.98
CA ARG A 161 -1.68 -2.92 35.83
C ARG A 161 -2.58 -2.73 34.62
N HIS A 162 -2.39 -1.60 33.97
CA HIS A 162 -3.06 -1.23 32.75
C HIS A 162 -2.09 -1.35 31.57
N ASP A 163 -2.57 -1.86 30.44
CA ASP A 163 -1.80 -1.98 29.22
C ASP A 163 -2.72 -2.00 27.99
N GLU A 164 -2.16 -1.70 26.83
CA GLU A 164 -2.86 -1.67 25.56
C GLU A 164 -1.98 -2.19 24.43
N ALA A 165 -2.58 -2.60 23.32
CA ALA A 165 -1.81 -3.09 22.19
C ALA A 165 -1.01 -1.94 21.54
N GLU A 166 0.28 -2.16 21.30
CA GLU A 166 1.14 -1.20 20.59
C GLU A 166 0.76 -1.03 19.11
N GLU A 167 0.12 -2.05 18.53
CA GLU A 167 -0.34 -2.07 17.14
C GLU A 167 -1.67 -2.82 17.00
N THR A 168 -2.41 -2.54 15.93
CA THR A 168 -3.61 -3.32 15.59
C THR A 168 -3.27 -4.63 14.90
N TYR A 169 -3.98 -5.69 15.30
CA TYR A 169 -3.92 -7.03 14.73
C TYR A 169 -4.85 -7.18 13.52
N ASP A 170 -4.56 -8.17 12.67
CA ASP A 170 -5.37 -8.45 11.48
C ASP A 170 -6.70 -9.14 11.82
N THR A 171 -6.74 -9.91 12.91
CA THR A 171 -7.93 -10.67 13.34
C THR A 171 -8.34 -10.36 14.77
N ARG A 172 -9.64 -10.53 15.05
CA ARG A 172 -10.18 -10.35 16.41
C ARG A 172 -9.62 -11.40 17.36
N GLU A 173 -9.48 -12.62 16.87
CA GLU A 173 -9.02 -13.78 17.61
C GLU A 173 -7.56 -13.60 18.06
N GLU A 174 -6.73 -12.98 17.23
CA GLU A 174 -5.36 -12.63 17.61
C GLU A 174 -5.33 -11.53 18.68
N ALA A 175 -6.14 -10.48 18.53
CA ALA A 175 -6.26 -9.43 19.55
C ALA A 175 -6.76 -10.00 20.90
N LEU A 176 -7.75 -10.90 20.86
CA LEU A 176 -8.25 -11.63 22.04
C LEU A 176 -7.16 -12.48 22.69
N ALA A 177 -6.37 -13.21 21.90
CA ALA A 177 -5.29 -14.03 22.42
C ALA A 177 -4.21 -13.20 23.12
N ARG A 178 -3.87 -12.02 22.56
CA ARG A 178 -2.90 -11.08 23.15
C ARG A 178 -3.42 -10.44 24.43
N ALA A 179 -4.66 -9.97 24.44
CA ALA A 179 -5.34 -9.47 25.63
C ALA A 179 -5.40 -10.54 26.73
N GLY A 180 -5.76 -11.77 26.37
CA GLY A 180 -5.82 -12.88 27.31
C GLY A 180 -4.47 -13.23 27.92
N ALA A 181 -3.41 -13.27 27.11
CA ALA A 181 -2.05 -13.47 27.61
C ALA A 181 -1.62 -12.38 28.61
N PHE A 182 -1.99 -11.12 28.35
CA PHE A 182 -1.76 -10.01 29.28
C PHE A 182 -2.49 -10.20 30.61
N LEU A 183 -3.79 -10.54 30.58
CA LEU A 183 -4.58 -10.75 31.79
C LEU A 183 -4.05 -11.93 32.63
N LEU A 184 -3.63 -13.02 31.99
CA LEU A 184 -3.00 -14.16 32.68
C LEU A 184 -1.67 -13.79 33.34
N ALA A 185 -0.88 -12.93 32.72
CA ALA A 185 0.40 -12.48 33.27
C ALA A 185 0.24 -11.52 34.46
N ASN A 186 -0.93 -10.90 34.63
CA ASN A 186 -1.20 -9.82 35.59
C ASN A 186 -2.26 -10.17 36.64
N GLN A 187 -2.41 -11.46 36.94
CA GLN A 187 -3.23 -11.95 38.04
C GLN A 187 -2.65 -11.53 39.40
N VAL A 188 -3.50 -11.47 40.43
CA VAL A 188 -3.02 -11.39 41.81
C VAL A 188 -2.41 -12.74 42.15
N LYS A 189 -1.09 -12.78 42.42
CA LYS A 189 -0.48 -13.97 43.01
C LYS A 189 -0.92 -14.03 44.46
N GLU A 190 -1.61 -15.09 44.85
CA GLU A 190 -1.70 -15.44 46.28
C GLU A 190 -0.27 -15.64 46.78
N GLU A 191 0.19 -14.78 47.69
CA GLU A 191 1.38 -15.07 48.48
C GLU A 191 1.07 -16.32 49.30
N GLU A 192 1.73 -17.44 48.94
CA GLU A 192 1.80 -18.63 49.78
C GLU A 192 2.34 -18.20 51.16
N GLN A 193 1.49 -18.34 52.17
CA GLN A 193 1.80 -18.11 53.59
C GLN A 193 2.81 -19.12 54.14
#